data_AF-A0A7K5MHR9-F1
#
_entry.id   AF-A0A7K5MHR9-F1
#
_cell.length_a   1.000
_cell.length_b   1.000
_cell.length_c   1.000
_cell.angle_alpha   90.00
_cell.angle_beta   90.00
_cell.angle_gamma   90.00
#
_symmetry.space_group_name_H-M   'P 1'
#
loop_
_entity.id
_entity.type
_entity.pdbx_description
1 polymer ?
#
loop_
_entity_poly.entity_id
_entity_poly.type
_entity_poly.pdbx_seq_one_letter_code
_entity_poly.pdbx_strand_id
1 'polypeptide(L)'
;LQNSLKSDLCLDQGPDTENIPIMYICHGMTPQNVYYTSSQQLHVGVLSPTIDDDDNRCLVDVNSRPRLIECNYAKAKRMKLYWQFTQGGPIQNRKSKRCLELQENNENEFGFQVVLQKCTGQRWSITNVLRSLSL
;
A
#
# COMPACT_ATOMS: atom_id res chain seq x y z
N LEU A 1 1.01 4.60 5.92
CA LEU A 1 2.28 3.88 5.58
C LEU A 1 3.29 4.90 5.09
N GLN A 2 4.51 4.89 5.61
CA GLN A 2 5.49 5.97 5.36
C GLN A 2 6.78 5.45 4.74
N ASN A 3 7.39 6.24 3.86
CA ASN A 3 8.70 5.96 3.27
C ASN A 3 9.80 6.79 3.93
N SER A 4 10.99 6.22 4.11
CA SER A 4 12.13 6.91 4.73
C SER A 4 12.66 8.13 3.95
N LEU A 5 12.35 8.27 2.66
CA LEU A 5 12.77 9.43 1.85
C LEU A 5 11.94 10.69 2.13
N LYS A 6 10.67 10.51 2.54
CA LYS A 6 9.71 11.59 2.82
C LYS A 6 8.82 11.19 3.98
N SER A 7 9.27 11.52 5.19
CA SER A 7 8.59 11.20 6.44
C SER A 7 7.44 12.15 6.81
N ASP A 8 7.18 13.14 5.99
CA ASP A 8 6.02 14.03 6.06
C ASP A 8 4.87 13.54 5.17
N LEU A 9 5.14 12.62 4.24
CA LEU A 9 4.16 12.03 3.32
C LEU A 9 3.83 10.58 3.68
N CYS A 10 2.55 10.25 3.55
CA CYS A 10 1.97 8.94 3.82
C CYS A 10 1.24 8.43 2.57
N LEU A 11 1.29 7.10 2.36
CA LEU A 11 0.42 6.44 1.40
C LEU A 11 -1.03 6.66 1.82
N ASP A 12 -1.83 7.16 0.90
CA ASP A 12 -3.23 7.48 1.06
C ASP A 12 -4.05 6.77 -0.02
N GLN A 13 -5.29 6.43 0.28
CA GLN A 13 -6.22 5.85 -0.68
C GLN A 13 -6.43 6.77 -1.89
N GLY A 14 -6.39 8.09 -1.68
CA GLY A 14 -6.82 9.08 -2.66
C GLY A 14 -8.33 9.04 -2.89
N PRO A 15 -8.83 9.70 -3.96
CA PRO A 15 -10.25 9.68 -4.31
C PRO A 15 -10.74 8.29 -4.71
N ASP A 16 -11.88 7.88 -4.15
CA ASP A 16 -12.49 6.55 -4.40
C ASP A 16 -12.74 6.26 -5.89
N THR A 17 -13.01 7.29 -6.68
CA THR A 17 -13.30 7.20 -8.11
C THR A 17 -12.10 6.75 -8.95
N GLU A 18 -10.88 6.98 -8.47
CA GLU A 18 -9.67 6.77 -9.27
C GLU A 18 -9.00 5.41 -9.02
N ASN A 19 -9.22 4.81 -7.84
CA ASN A 19 -8.57 3.55 -7.43
C ASN A 19 -7.03 3.60 -7.56
N ILE A 20 -6.42 4.77 -7.44
CA ILE A 20 -4.98 5.00 -7.52
C ILE A 20 -4.54 5.57 -6.17
N PRO A 21 -3.66 4.86 -5.43
CA PRO A 21 -3.15 5.40 -4.18
C PRO A 21 -2.25 6.60 -4.45
N ILE A 22 -2.29 7.59 -3.57
CA ILE A 22 -1.51 8.82 -3.66
C ILE A 22 -0.54 8.94 -2.49
N MET A 23 0.36 9.92 -2.58
CA MET A 23 1.17 10.36 -1.44
C MET A 23 0.61 11.69 -0.95
N TYR A 24 0.26 11.76 0.33
CA TYR A 24 -0.38 12.94 0.92
C TYR A 24 0.25 13.25 2.28
N ILE A 25 0.06 14.48 2.79
CA ILE A 25 0.55 14.89 4.10
C ILE A 25 0.01 13.93 5.17
N CYS A 26 0.91 13.36 5.98
CA CYS A 26 0.52 12.45 7.04
C CYS A 26 -0.39 13.15 8.07
N HIS A 27 -1.64 12.69 8.19
CA HIS A 27 -2.61 13.19 9.17
C HIS A 27 -3.16 12.09 10.08
N GLY A 28 -2.84 10.81 9.82
CA GLY A 28 -3.10 9.70 10.75
C GLY A 28 -4.58 9.30 10.89
N MET A 29 -5.42 9.69 9.94
CA MET A 29 -6.83 9.32 9.87
C MET A 29 -7.09 8.60 8.53
N THR A 30 -8.25 7.95 8.38
CA THR A 30 -8.74 7.54 7.06
C THR A 30 -8.73 8.75 6.10
N PRO A 31 -8.21 8.61 4.86
CA PRO A 31 -7.93 7.36 4.13
C PRO A 31 -6.53 6.75 4.30
N GLN A 32 -5.68 7.25 5.21
CA GLN A 32 -4.26 6.87 5.32
C GLN A 32 -3.97 5.60 6.11
N ASN A 33 -5.01 4.92 6.56
CA ASN A 33 -4.86 3.68 7.30
C ASN A 33 -4.37 2.59 6.36
N VAL A 34 -3.28 1.93 6.73
CA VAL A 34 -2.70 0.83 5.93
C VAL A 34 -2.42 -0.34 6.84
N TYR A 35 -2.93 -1.50 6.46
CA TYR A 35 -2.83 -2.73 7.24
C TYR A 35 -2.10 -3.79 6.42
N TYR A 36 -0.98 -4.27 6.96
CA TYR A 36 -0.28 -5.41 6.40
C TYR A 36 -0.71 -6.68 7.14
N THR A 37 -1.34 -7.61 6.43
CA THR A 37 -1.96 -8.79 7.02
C THR A 37 -1.01 -9.99 7.05
N SER A 38 -1.35 -11.02 7.84
CA SER A 38 -0.65 -12.32 7.82
C SER A 38 -0.71 -13.02 6.45
N SER A 39 -1.74 -12.73 5.66
CA SER A 39 -1.86 -13.17 4.27
C SER A 39 -0.97 -12.38 3.29
N GLN A 40 -0.10 -11.50 3.78
CA GLN A 40 0.85 -10.71 2.99
C GLN A 40 0.16 -9.74 2.04
N GLN A 41 -0.98 -9.19 2.44
CA GLN A 41 -1.74 -8.19 1.68
C GLN A 41 -1.60 -6.83 2.35
N LEU A 42 -1.62 -5.77 1.55
CA LEU A 42 -1.68 -4.39 2.03
C LEU A 42 -3.08 -3.87 1.77
N HIS A 43 -3.86 -3.74 2.84
CA HIS A 43 -5.18 -3.10 2.81
C HIS A 43 -4.98 -1.60 3.02
N VAL A 44 -5.70 -0.77 2.27
CA VAL A 44 -5.57 0.69 2.30
C VAL A 44 -6.95 1.30 2.51
N GLY A 45 -7.05 2.25 3.44
CA GLY A 45 -8.28 2.93 3.79
C GLY A 45 -9.05 2.28 4.94
N VAL A 46 -10.38 2.32 4.83
CA VAL A 46 -11.29 1.74 5.81
C VAL A 46 -11.22 0.21 5.73
N LEU A 47 -11.11 -0.45 6.89
CA LEU A 47 -11.40 -1.88 7.00
C LEU A 47 -12.86 -2.08 7.37
N SER A 48 -13.64 -2.63 6.46
CA SER A 48 -14.97 -3.11 6.80
C SER A 48 -14.88 -4.35 7.70
N PRO A 49 -15.66 -4.41 8.79
CA PRO A 49 -15.71 -5.57 9.69
C PRO A 49 -16.61 -6.71 9.16
N THR A 50 -17.39 -6.49 8.10
CA THR A 50 -18.34 -7.49 7.61
C THR A 50 -17.66 -8.46 6.63
N ILE A 51 -18.18 -9.68 6.54
CA ILE A 51 -17.58 -10.78 5.77
C ILE A 51 -17.96 -10.69 4.28
N ASP A 52 -19.05 -9.99 3.99
CA ASP A 52 -19.68 -9.76 2.70
C ASP A 52 -19.18 -8.50 1.99
N ASP A 53 -18.44 -7.63 2.66
CA ASP A 53 -18.04 -6.36 2.05
C ASP A 53 -16.90 -6.53 1.06
N ASP A 54 -17.27 -6.41 -0.22
CA ASP A 54 -16.41 -6.10 -1.37
C ASP A 54 -15.71 -4.73 -1.22
N ASP A 55 -15.92 -3.99 -0.13
CA ASP A 55 -15.38 -2.64 0.06
C ASP A 55 -13.90 -2.61 0.45
N ASN A 56 -13.37 -3.69 1.04
CA ASN A 56 -11.97 -3.72 1.47
C ASN A 56 -11.03 -3.63 0.25
N ARG A 57 -10.29 -2.52 0.15
CA ARG A 57 -9.35 -2.25 -0.95
C ARG A 57 -7.95 -2.74 -0.62
N CYS A 58 -7.39 -3.55 -1.51
CA CYS A 58 -6.02 -4.03 -1.46
C CYS A 58 -5.14 -3.30 -2.48
N LEU A 59 -3.88 -3.07 -2.11
CA LEU A 59 -2.85 -2.64 -3.05
C LEU A 59 -2.49 -3.80 -4.00
N VAL A 60 -2.60 -3.56 -5.30
CA VAL A 60 -2.37 -4.55 -6.35
C VAL A 60 -1.44 -4.00 -7.44
N ASP A 61 -0.48 -4.80 -7.88
CA ASP A 61 0.25 -4.53 -9.14
C ASP A 61 -0.65 -4.87 -10.33
N VAL A 62 -1.11 -3.83 -11.03
CA VAL A 62 -1.86 -3.92 -12.27
C VAL A 62 -1.02 -3.32 -13.38
N ASN A 63 -0.51 -4.17 -14.28
CA ASN A 63 0.34 -3.73 -15.40
C ASN A 63 1.51 -2.83 -14.96
N SER A 64 2.17 -3.17 -13.85
CA SER A 64 3.29 -2.39 -13.29
C SER A 64 2.87 -1.01 -12.76
N ARG A 65 1.59 -0.82 -12.43
CA ARG A 65 1.08 0.37 -11.74
C ARG A 65 0.43 -0.03 -10.42
N PRO A 66 0.63 0.74 -9.35
CA PRO A 66 -0.09 0.51 -8.11
C PRO A 66 -1.57 0.88 -8.32
N ARG A 67 -2.45 0.00 -7.87
CA ARG A 67 -3.91 0.19 -7.91
C ARG A 67 -4.54 -0.31 -6.62
N LEU A 68 -5.69 0.25 -6.29
CA LEU A 68 -6.54 -0.21 -5.20
C LEU A 68 -7.70 -1.00 -5.80
N ILE A 69 -7.76 -2.30 -5.48
CA ILE A 69 -8.78 -3.21 -6.01
C ILE A 69 -9.36 -3.97 -4.83
N GLU A 70 -10.65 -4.25 -4.89
CA GLU A 70 -11.36 -5.08 -3.91
C GLU A 70 -10.59 -6.38 -3.67
N CYS A 71 -10.29 -6.65 -2.41
CA CYS A 71 -9.38 -7.73 -2.02
C CYS A 71 -9.90 -9.11 -2.47
N ASN A 72 -11.21 -9.35 -2.34
CA ASN A 72 -11.86 -10.61 -2.73
C ASN A 72 -11.82 -10.81 -4.24
N TYR A 73 -12.16 -9.78 -5.01
CA TYR A 73 -12.05 -9.79 -6.47
C TYR A 73 -10.60 -10.05 -6.92
N ALA A 74 -9.63 -9.30 -6.37
CA ALA A 74 -8.22 -9.44 -6.73
C ALA A 74 -7.68 -10.85 -6.43
N LYS A 75 -8.12 -11.45 -5.32
CA LYS A 75 -7.80 -12.83 -4.96
C LYS A 75 -8.42 -13.82 -5.94
N ALA A 76 -9.72 -13.71 -6.24
CA ALA A 76 -10.44 -14.58 -7.16
C ALA A 76 -9.83 -14.56 -8.58
N LYS A 77 -9.42 -13.38 -9.04
CA LYS A 77 -8.75 -13.19 -10.34
C LYS A 77 -7.24 -13.48 -10.32
N ARG A 78 -6.70 -13.95 -9.18
CA ARG A 78 -5.27 -14.29 -9.02
C ARG A 78 -4.34 -13.13 -9.42
N MET A 79 -4.75 -11.91 -9.08
CA MET A 79 -3.99 -10.70 -9.33
C MET A 79 -2.74 -10.66 -8.42
N LYS A 80 -1.87 -9.69 -8.67
CA LYS A 80 -0.60 -9.55 -7.95
C LYS A 80 -0.79 -8.76 -6.65
N LEU A 81 -1.60 -9.27 -5.72
CA LEU A 81 -1.94 -8.60 -4.46
C LEU A 81 -1.05 -8.96 -3.26
N TYR A 82 -0.05 -9.82 -3.45
CA TYR A 82 0.80 -10.31 -2.35
C TYR A 82 2.16 -9.62 -2.33
N TRP A 83 2.51 -9.10 -1.16
CA TRP A 83 3.69 -8.27 -0.94
C TRP A 83 4.57 -8.87 0.16
N GLN A 84 5.87 -8.93 -0.07
CA GLN A 84 6.85 -9.19 0.95
C GLN A 84 7.21 -7.87 1.62
N PHE A 85 7.05 -7.80 2.94
CA PHE A 85 7.33 -6.62 3.74
C PHE A 85 7.85 -7.01 5.13
N THR A 86 8.83 -6.25 5.60
CA THR A 86 9.33 -6.22 6.98
C THR A 86 9.49 -4.75 7.40
N GLN A 87 9.34 -4.45 8.69
CA GLN A 87 9.46 -3.08 9.18
C GLN A 87 10.81 -2.46 8.81
N GLY A 88 10.78 -1.25 8.25
CA GLY A 88 11.97 -0.56 7.76
C GLY A 88 12.61 -1.19 6.52
N GLY A 89 11.94 -2.13 5.87
CA GLY A 89 12.40 -2.81 4.65
C GLY A 89 11.65 -2.37 3.40
N PRO A 90 12.02 -2.93 2.24
CA PRO A 90 11.29 -2.71 0.99
C PRO A 90 9.94 -3.43 1.02
N ILE A 91 9.00 -2.91 0.23
CA ILE A 91 7.73 -3.59 -0.06
C ILE A 91 7.83 -4.16 -1.47
N GLN A 92 8.01 -5.47 -1.58
CA GLN A 92 8.23 -6.14 -2.87
C GLN A 92 7.05 -7.02 -3.26
N ASN A 93 6.53 -6.88 -4.47
CA ASN A 93 5.51 -7.78 -4.99
C ASN A 93 6.08 -9.19 -5.21
N ARG A 94 5.44 -10.21 -4.65
CA ARG A 94 5.95 -11.59 -4.71
C ARG A 94 5.99 -12.17 -6.12
N LYS A 95 5.06 -11.74 -6.99
CA LYS A 95 4.90 -12.26 -8.36
C LYS A 95 5.69 -11.44 -9.38
N SER A 96 5.56 -10.12 -9.39
CA SER A 96 6.27 -9.28 -10.37
C SER A 96 7.70 -8.90 -9.98
N LYS A 97 8.09 -9.13 -8.72
CA LYS A 97 9.39 -8.74 -8.15
C LYS A 97 9.70 -7.24 -8.15
N ARG A 98 8.73 -6.40 -8.54
CA ARG A 98 8.82 -4.94 -8.43
C ARG A 98 8.64 -4.51 -6.98
N CYS A 99 9.26 -3.40 -6.61
CA CYS A 99 9.06 -2.77 -5.33
C CYS A 99 8.11 -1.58 -5.44
N LEU A 100 7.37 -1.34 -4.35
CA LEU A 100 6.69 -0.09 -4.11
C LEU A 100 7.73 0.98 -3.77
N GLU A 101 7.79 2.03 -4.57
CA GLU A 101 8.85 3.04 -4.48
C GLU A 101 8.21 4.43 -4.60
N LEU A 102 8.79 5.41 -3.94
CA LEU A 102 8.55 6.82 -4.18
C LEU A 102 9.39 7.29 -5.37
N GLN A 103 8.77 8.10 -6.21
CA GLN A 103 9.41 8.79 -7.31
C GLN A 103 9.00 10.26 -7.27
N GLU A 104 9.97 11.15 -7.51
CA GLU A 104 9.69 12.57 -7.70
C GLU A 104 8.80 12.76 -8.93
N ASN A 105 7.76 13.58 -8.77
CA ASN A 105 6.89 14.01 -9.85
C ASN A 105 6.47 15.45 -9.59
N ASN A 106 7.10 16.39 -10.30
CA ASN A 106 6.85 17.83 -10.16
C ASN A 106 5.46 18.27 -10.61
N GLU A 107 4.72 17.43 -11.34
CA GLU A 107 3.32 17.69 -11.70
C GLU A 107 2.35 17.35 -10.56
N ASN A 108 2.80 16.57 -9.57
CA ASN A 108 1.98 16.19 -8.42
C ASN A 108 2.07 17.28 -7.33
N GLU A 109 0.95 17.57 -6.66
CA GLU A 109 0.84 18.65 -5.67
C GLU A 109 1.92 18.57 -4.58
N PHE A 110 2.25 17.35 -4.15
CA PHE A 110 3.24 17.09 -3.09
C PHE A 110 4.60 16.65 -3.64
N GLY A 111 4.84 16.78 -4.95
CA GLY A 111 6.13 16.51 -5.60
C GLY A 111 6.54 15.04 -5.66
N PHE A 112 5.73 14.12 -5.13
CA PHE A 112 6.03 12.69 -5.07
C PHE A 112 4.82 11.85 -5.46
N GLN A 113 5.10 10.71 -6.09
CA GLN A 113 4.11 9.69 -6.42
C GLN A 113 4.62 8.30 -6.04
N VAL A 114 3.69 7.38 -5.83
CA VAL A 114 4.00 5.97 -5.63
C VAL A 114 4.02 5.23 -6.96
N VAL A 115 5.08 4.44 -7.19
CA VAL A 115 5.29 3.68 -8.43
C VAL A 115 5.68 2.23 -8.14
N LEU A 116 5.57 1.39 -9.16
CA LEU A 116 6.12 0.03 -9.14
C LEU A 116 7.27 -0.09 -10.13
N GLN A 117 8.48 -0.27 -9.60
CA GLN A 117 9.70 -0.33 -10.41
C GLN A 117 10.70 -1.37 -9.88
N LYS A 118 11.90 -1.42 -10.46
CA LYS A 118 13.00 -2.21 -9.89
C LYS A 118 13.30 -1.69 -8.48
N CYS A 119 13.57 -2.62 -7.57
CA CYS A 119 13.85 -2.29 -6.19
C CYS A 119 15.12 -1.46 -6.07
N THR A 120 15.02 -0.30 -5.42
CA THR A 120 16.17 0.59 -5.17
C THR A 120 16.64 0.54 -3.71
N GLY A 121 15.93 -0.21 -2.87
CA GLY A 121 16.21 -0.32 -1.44
C GLY A 121 15.47 0.70 -0.59
N GLN A 122 14.43 1.36 -1.13
CA GLN A 122 13.57 2.22 -0.34
C GLN A 122 12.91 1.46 0.80
N ARG A 123 12.77 2.16 1.93
CA ARG A 123 12.34 1.58 3.19
C ARG A 123 11.00 2.15 3.60
N TRP A 124 10.08 1.27 3.95
CA TRP A 124 8.75 1.62 4.38
C TRP A 124 8.51 1.19 5.82
N SER A 125 7.68 1.94 6.54
CA SER A 125 7.31 1.66 7.93
C SER A 125 5.82 1.83 8.16
N ILE A 126 5.25 0.95 9.00
CA ILE A 126 3.89 1.06 9.54
C ILE A 126 4.02 1.40 11.02
N THR A 127 3.33 2.44 11.46
CA THR A 127 3.46 2.98 12.82
C THR A 127 2.91 2.02 13.89
N ASN A 128 1.77 1.39 13.62
CA ASN A 128 1.11 0.48 14.55
C ASN A 128 1.43 -0.98 14.22
N VAL A 129 2.37 -1.56 14.96
CA VAL A 129 2.78 -2.97 14.79
C VAL A 129 2.19 -3.81 15.91
N LEU A 130 1.23 -4.65 15.56
CA LEU A 130 0.75 -5.70 16.46
C LEU A 130 1.76 -6.85 16.44
N ARG A 131 2.39 -7.11 17.59
CA ARG A 131 3.26 -8.27 17.77
C ARG A 131 2.43 -9.39 18.38
N SER A 132 2.55 -10.59 17.82
CA SER A 132 2.10 -11.80 18.49
C SER A 132 2.80 -11.89 19.84
N LEU A 133 2.04 -12.01 20.92
CA LEU A 133 2.60 -12.46 22.19
C LEU A 133 2.91 -13.95 22.01
N SER A 134 4.20 -14.28 21.91
CA SER A 134 4.65 -15.65 22.08
C SER A 134 4.32 -16.08 23.52
N LEU A 135 3.32 -16.96 23.66
CA LEU A 135 3.10 -17.74 24.89
C LEU A 135 4.18 -18.81 25.03
#